data_AF-A0A183GMQ4-F1
#
_entry.id   AF-A0A183GMQ4-F1
#
_cell.length_a   1.000
_cell.length_b   1.000
_cell.length_c   1.000
_cell.angle_alpha   90.00
_cell.angle_beta   90.00
_cell.angle_gamma   90.00
#
_symmetry.space_group_name_H-M   'P 1'
#
loop_
_entity.id
_entity.type
_entity.pdbx_description
1 polymer ?
#
loop_
_entity_poly.entity_id
_entity_poly.type
_entity_poly.pdbx_seq_one_letter_code
_entity_poly.pdbx_strand_id
1 'polypeptide(L)'
;MDDARFEQRERETQLARKYETLLKLMETSNEKIRESGLGEESTIQPDDIPHARIPKLPTPPLPLPAQHWKGLSGLIPPMMSLDQMMMATQFRPPPSVPSHLKSSDHQSPPMKTCQSCFQQIHRNAPICPMCKSKSRSKNPKKPKKKE
;
A
#
# COMPACT_ATOMS: atom_id res chain seq x y z
N MET A 1 45.13 -21.46 0.82
CA MET A 1 44.61 -20.09 1.04
C MET A 1 44.18 -19.46 -0.28
N ASP A 2 44.86 -19.72 -1.39
CA ASP A 2 44.51 -19.19 -2.72
C ASP A 2 43.21 -19.79 -3.31
N ASP A 3 42.92 -21.06 -3.05
CA ASP A 3 41.70 -21.72 -3.53
C ASP A 3 40.41 -21.05 -3.01
N ALA A 4 40.38 -20.68 -1.73
CA ALA A 4 39.22 -20.03 -1.13
C ALA A 4 38.93 -18.65 -1.77
N ARG A 5 39.98 -17.90 -2.15
CA ARG A 5 39.83 -16.62 -2.85
C ARG A 5 39.38 -16.83 -4.30
N PHE A 6 39.85 -17.89 -4.95
CA PHE A 6 39.43 -18.24 -6.30
C PHE A 6 37.95 -18.62 -6.34
N GLU A 7 37.50 -19.50 -5.45
CA GLU A 7 36.09 -19.88 -5.34
C GLU A 7 35.20 -18.67 -4.99
N GLN A 8 35.68 -17.77 -4.13
CA GLN A 8 34.94 -16.55 -3.81
C GLN A 8 34.76 -15.67 -5.06
N ARG A 9 35.84 -15.43 -5.81
CA ARG A 9 35.78 -14.66 -7.06
C ARG A 9 34.87 -15.32 -8.09
N GLU A 10 34.86 -16.65 -8.15
CA GLU A 10 33.97 -17.39 -9.03
C GLU A 10 32.49 -17.20 -8.64
N ARG A 11 32.16 -17.31 -7.35
CA ARG A 11 30.79 -17.04 -6.85
C ARG A 11 30.36 -15.60 -7.13
N GLU A 12 31.23 -14.63 -6.90
CA GLU A 12 30.98 -13.21 -7.20
C GLU A 12 30.74 -12.99 -8.70
N THR A 13 31.53 -13.64 -9.55
CA THR A 13 31.38 -13.57 -11.01
C THR A 13 30.06 -14.20 -11.46
N GLN A 14 29.69 -15.36 -10.89
CA GLN A 14 28.41 -16.01 -11.19
C GLN A 14 27.23 -15.14 -10.75
N LEU A 15 27.34 -14.50 -9.58
CA LEU A 15 26.33 -13.58 -9.07
C LEU A 15 26.17 -12.37 -10.00
N ALA A 16 27.27 -11.76 -10.43
CA ALA A 16 27.25 -10.64 -11.38
C ALA A 16 26.54 -11.00 -12.69
N ARG A 17 26.82 -12.19 -13.26
CA ARG A 17 26.13 -12.68 -14.48
C ARG A 17 24.62 -12.87 -14.27
N LYS A 18 24.20 -13.34 -13.09
CA LYS A 18 22.78 -13.49 -12.74
C LYS A 18 22.09 -12.12 -12.67
N TYR A 19 22.72 -11.13 -12.04
CA TYR A 19 22.19 -9.77 -11.99
C TYR A 19 22.09 -9.13 -13.37
N GLU A 20 23.10 -9.34 -14.22
CA GLU A 20 23.08 -8.84 -15.61
C GLU A 20 21.92 -9.45 -16.40
N THR A 21 21.68 -10.76 -16.24
CA THR A 21 20.56 -11.45 -16.88
C THR A 21 19.21 -10.89 -16.41
N LEU A 22 19.07 -10.69 -15.09
CA LEU A 22 17.84 -10.14 -14.50
C LEU A 22 17.56 -8.73 -15.02
N LEU A 23 18.58 -7.88 -15.08
CA LEU A 23 18.45 -6.50 -15.55
C LEU A 23 18.02 -6.46 -17.01
N LYS A 24 18.64 -7.26 -17.87
CA LYS A 24 18.27 -7.41 -19.28
C LYS A 24 16.83 -7.92 -19.46
N LEU A 25 16.40 -8.88 -18.64
CA LEU A 25 15.03 -9.40 -18.70
C LEU A 25 14.01 -8.33 -18.29
N MET A 26 14.31 -7.57 -17.23
CA MET A 26 13.46 -6.46 -16.78
C MET A 26 13.34 -5.38 -17.86
N GLU A 27 14.44 -4.97 -18.46
CA GLU A 27 14.45 -4.00 -19.57
C GLU A 27 13.67 -4.51 -20.78
N THR A 28 13.88 -5.77 -21.17
CA THR A 28 13.13 -6.42 -22.26
C THR A 28 11.64 -6.48 -21.96
N SER A 29 11.26 -6.79 -20.71
CA SER A 29 9.87 -6.81 -20.28
C SER A 29 9.24 -5.42 -20.36
N ASN A 30 9.96 -4.38 -19.93
CA ASN A 30 9.50 -3.00 -19.99
C ASN A 30 9.33 -2.51 -21.43
N GLU A 31 10.26 -2.85 -22.33
CA GLU A 31 10.14 -2.54 -23.75
C GLU A 31 8.92 -3.24 -24.36
N LYS A 32 8.71 -4.53 -24.05
CA LYS A 32 7.52 -5.26 -24.49
C LYS A 32 6.23 -4.62 -24.01
N ILE A 33 6.17 -4.14 -22.76
CA ILE A 33 4.98 -3.43 -22.24
C ILE A 33 4.72 -2.15 -23.05
N ARG A 34 5.78 -1.41 -23.39
CA ARG A 34 5.69 -0.21 -24.25
C ARG A 34 5.20 -0.53 -25.66
N GLU A 35 5.76 -1.58 -26.28
CA GLU A 35 5.36 -2.02 -27.63
C GLU A 35 3.95 -2.63 -27.68
N SER A 36 3.48 -3.23 -26.59
CA SER A 36 2.15 -3.84 -26.47
C SER A 36 1.00 -2.82 -26.47
N GLY A 37 1.29 -1.51 -26.47
CA GLY A 37 0.27 -0.46 -26.46
C GLY A 37 -0.49 -0.31 -25.13
N LEU A 38 -0.12 -1.08 -24.09
CA LEU A 38 -0.71 -1.01 -22.74
C LEU A 38 -0.12 0.13 -21.89
N GLY A 39 0.69 0.99 -22.48
CA GLY A 39 1.55 1.97 -21.80
C GLY A 39 0.88 3.27 -21.35
N GLU A 40 -0.38 3.54 -21.70
CA GLU A 40 -1.07 4.76 -21.25
C GLU A 40 -2.56 4.52 -20.96
N GLU A 41 -3.23 3.65 -21.74
CA GLU A 41 -4.70 3.49 -21.71
C GLU A 41 -5.23 2.61 -20.57
N SER A 42 -4.38 1.87 -19.85
CA SER A 42 -4.81 1.07 -18.68
C SER A 42 -4.73 1.81 -17.34
N THR A 43 -4.43 3.10 -17.36
CA THR A 43 -4.58 3.93 -16.16
C THR A 43 -6.06 4.17 -15.96
N ILE A 44 -6.70 3.48 -15.00
CA ILE A 44 -8.08 3.76 -14.61
C ILE A 44 -8.16 5.25 -14.29
N GLN A 45 -8.76 6.05 -15.18
CA GLN A 45 -8.96 7.46 -14.89
C GLN A 45 -10.01 7.55 -13.78
N PRO A 46 -9.91 8.54 -12.89
CA PRO A 46 -10.88 8.71 -11.82
C PRO A 46 -12.34 8.74 -12.31
N ASP A 47 -12.55 9.17 -13.56
CA ASP A 47 -13.85 9.24 -14.22
C ASP A 47 -14.39 7.88 -14.71
N ASP A 48 -13.53 6.87 -14.93
CA ASP A 48 -13.93 5.51 -15.34
C ASP A 48 -14.43 4.65 -14.18
N ILE A 49 -14.30 5.17 -12.94
CA ILE A 49 -14.82 4.49 -11.75
C ILE A 49 -16.34 4.74 -11.73
N PRO A 50 -17.18 3.69 -11.89
CA PRO A 50 -18.63 3.87 -11.81
C PRO A 50 -18.97 4.43 -10.44
N HIS A 51 -19.43 5.68 -10.43
CA HIS A 51 -19.86 6.35 -9.21
C HIS A 51 -21.07 5.59 -8.68
N ALA A 52 -20.84 4.69 -7.73
CA ALA A 52 -21.90 4.09 -6.95
C ALA A 52 -22.73 5.25 -6.39
N ARG A 53 -23.97 5.42 -6.88
CA ARG A 53 -24.93 6.35 -6.31
C ARG A 53 -25.34 5.80 -4.94
N ILE A 54 -24.50 6.01 -3.94
CA ILE A 54 -24.81 5.67 -2.55
C ILE A 54 -25.88 6.67 -2.09
N PRO A 55 -27.09 6.22 -1.71
CA PRO A 55 -28.12 7.10 -1.17
C PRO A 55 -27.61 7.78 0.11
N LYS A 56 -27.72 9.11 0.19
CA LYS A 56 -27.34 9.86 1.39
C LYS A 56 -28.36 9.56 2.51
N LEU A 57 -28.00 8.70 3.45
CA LEU A 57 -28.77 8.49 4.68
C LEU A 57 -28.50 9.60 5.71
N PRO A 58 -29.49 9.99 6.53
CA PRO A 58 -29.37 11.07 7.49
C PRO A 58 -28.49 10.70 8.69
N THR A 59 -27.64 11.64 9.10
CA THR A 59 -26.72 11.57 10.25
C THR A 59 -27.43 11.51 11.62
N PRO A 60 -27.06 10.59 12.53
CA PRO A 60 -27.46 10.65 13.93
C PRO A 60 -26.40 11.35 14.84
N PRO A 61 -26.78 11.81 16.06
CA PRO A 61 -25.98 12.73 16.88
C PRO A 61 -25.15 12.08 18.03
N LEU A 62 -23.95 12.65 18.26
CA LEU A 62 -23.09 12.74 19.48
C LEU A 62 -22.73 11.49 20.36
N PRO A 63 -21.64 11.53 21.19
CA PRO A 63 -20.76 10.39 21.46
C PRO A 63 -20.77 9.87 22.91
N LEU A 64 -20.32 8.62 23.11
CA LEU A 64 -20.01 8.02 24.43
C LEU A 64 -18.53 7.57 24.54
N PRO A 65 -17.99 7.36 25.75
CA PRO A 65 -16.60 7.66 26.09
C PRO A 65 -15.60 6.52 25.89
N ALA A 66 -14.33 6.93 25.85
CA ALA A 66 -13.15 6.13 25.56
C ALA A 66 -12.93 4.95 26.53
N GLN A 67 -12.71 3.76 25.95
CA GLN A 67 -12.16 2.60 26.64
C GLN A 67 -10.67 2.48 26.30
N HIS A 68 -9.85 2.42 27.34
CA HIS A 68 -8.42 2.21 27.31
C HIS A 68 -8.09 0.80 26.80
N TRP A 69 -7.13 0.64 25.89
CA TRP A 69 -6.61 -0.67 25.51
C TRP A 69 -5.16 -0.79 26.01
N LYS A 70 -4.94 -1.77 26.88
CA LYS A 70 -3.63 -2.19 27.36
C LYS A 70 -3.39 -3.60 26.80
N GLY A 71 -2.32 -3.76 26.02
CA GLY A 71 -1.70 -5.04 25.67
C GLY A 71 -2.22 -5.74 24.42
N LEU A 72 -1.42 -5.75 23.34
CA LEU A 72 -1.41 -6.80 22.32
C LEU A 72 0.04 -7.03 21.83
N SER A 73 0.85 -7.65 22.67
CA SER A 73 2.04 -8.39 22.22
C SER A 73 1.57 -9.79 21.83
N GLY A 74 1.56 -10.15 20.54
CA GLY A 74 1.32 -11.55 20.17
C GLY A 74 0.82 -11.90 18.76
N LEU A 75 0.64 -10.97 17.82
CA LEU A 75 0.02 -11.29 16.51
C LEU A 75 1.00 -11.27 15.33
N ILE A 76 2.08 -12.06 15.38
CA ILE A 76 2.89 -12.33 14.18
C ILE A 76 2.85 -13.83 13.90
N PRO A 77 2.08 -14.30 12.90
CA PRO A 77 2.22 -15.66 12.39
C PRO A 77 3.60 -15.84 11.72
N PRO A 78 4.22 -17.03 11.78
CA PRO A 78 5.48 -17.28 11.11
C PRO A 78 5.29 -17.19 9.60
N MET A 79 6.23 -16.58 8.88
CA MET A 79 6.22 -16.51 7.41
C MET A 79 6.44 -17.91 6.80
N MET A 80 5.59 -18.33 5.88
CA MET A 80 5.73 -19.61 5.15
C MET A 80 6.91 -19.52 4.16
N SER A 81 7.59 -20.66 3.93
CA SER A 81 8.75 -20.77 3.03
C SER A 81 8.38 -20.60 1.54
N LEU A 82 9.27 -19.92 0.78
CA LEU A 82 9.13 -19.61 -0.65
C LEU A 82 8.92 -20.86 -1.54
N ASP A 83 9.46 -22.00 -1.13
CA ASP A 83 9.31 -23.29 -1.81
C ASP A 83 7.85 -23.78 -1.85
N GLN A 84 7.03 -23.38 -0.87
CA GLN A 84 5.63 -23.76 -0.80
C GLN A 84 4.75 -22.92 -1.75
N MET A 85 5.21 -21.74 -2.16
CA MET A 85 4.50 -20.88 -3.11
C MET A 85 4.64 -21.36 -4.57
N MET A 86 5.79 -21.94 -4.94
CA MET A 86 6.01 -22.38 -6.32
C MET A 86 5.21 -23.65 -6.70
N MET A 87 4.80 -24.47 -5.72
CA MET A 87 3.95 -25.65 -5.93
C MET A 87 2.44 -25.33 -5.95
N ALA A 88 2.04 -24.11 -5.59
CA ALA A 88 0.63 -23.70 -5.50
C ALA A 88 0.05 -23.17 -6.83
N THR A 89 0.82 -23.18 -7.93
CA THR A 89 0.43 -22.63 -9.25
C THR A 89 -0.37 -23.61 -10.13
N GLN A 90 -0.67 -24.81 -9.64
CA GLN A 90 -1.57 -25.73 -10.34
C GLN A 90 -3.02 -25.46 -9.92
N PHE A 91 -3.83 -25.00 -10.89
CA PHE A 91 -5.28 -24.77 -10.85
C PHE A 91 -6.01 -25.46 -9.69
N ARG A 92 -6.15 -24.75 -8.58
CA ARG A 92 -7.07 -25.12 -7.50
C ARG A 92 -8.14 -24.04 -7.39
N PRO A 93 -9.44 -24.38 -7.43
CA PRO A 93 -10.47 -23.41 -7.08
C PRO A 93 -10.23 -22.92 -5.64
N PRO A 94 -10.47 -21.64 -5.34
CA PRO A 94 -10.21 -21.08 -4.02
C PRO A 94 -11.02 -21.83 -2.96
N PRO A 95 -10.46 -22.08 -1.76
CA PRO A 95 -11.23 -22.61 -0.65
C PRO A 95 -12.37 -21.64 -0.32
N SER A 96 -13.58 -22.19 -0.20
CA SER A 96 -14.75 -21.48 0.27
C SER A 96 -14.45 -20.87 1.64
N VAL A 97 -14.37 -19.53 1.68
CA VAL A 97 -14.29 -18.80 2.94
C VAL A 97 -15.59 -19.03 3.72
N PRO A 98 -15.55 -19.43 5.00
CA PRO A 98 -16.76 -19.51 5.81
C PRO A 98 -17.35 -18.10 5.97
N SER A 99 -18.64 -17.97 5.66
CA SER A 99 -19.46 -16.74 5.61
C SER A 99 -19.68 -16.07 6.98
N HIS A 100 -18.69 -16.05 7.88
CA HIS A 100 -18.87 -15.61 9.26
C HIS A 100 -17.83 -14.63 9.80
N LEU A 101 -17.05 -13.96 8.94
CA LEU A 101 -16.32 -12.77 9.32
C LEU A 101 -17.25 -11.57 9.14
N LYS A 102 -17.98 -11.23 10.21
CA LYS A 102 -18.65 -9.94 10.33
C LYS A 102 -17.63 -8.86 10.00
N SER A 103 -17.93 -8.08 8.97
CA SER A 103 -17.23 -6.88 8.56
C SER A 103 -16.95 -6.02 9.79
N SER A 104 -15.73 -6.11 10.31
CA SER A 104 -15.25 -5.12 11.26
C SER A 104 -15.09 -3.84 10.45
N ASP A 105 -15.99 -2.90 10.68
CA ASP A 105 -16.04 -1.59 10.05
C ASP A 105 -14.71 -0.86 10.26
N HIS A 106 -13.76 -1.09 9.34
CA HIS A 106 -12.63 -0.22 9.13
C HIS A 106 -13.15 1.12 8.59
N GLN A 107 -13.73 1.94 9.47
CA GLN A 107 -14.04 3.33 9.19
C GLN A 107 -12.72 4.05 8.87
N SER A 108 -12.46 4.19 7.57
CA SER A 108 -11.32 4.97 7.08
C SER A 108 -11.39 6.39 7.68
N PRO A 109 -10.27 6.96 8.16
CA PRO A 109 -10.29 8.27 8.78
C PRO A 109 -10.96 9.33 7.87
N PRO A 110 -11.82 10.20 8.41
CA PRO A 110 -12.61 11.14 7.60
C PRO A 110 -11.70 12.07 6.80
N MET A 111 -11.94 12.22 5.50
CA MET A 111 -11.14 13.08 4.62
C MET A 111 -11.23 14.57 5.04
N LYS A 112 -10.22 15.37 4.67
CA LYS A 112 -10.23 16.84 4.78
C LYS A 112 -10.06 17.47 3.40
N THR A 113 -10.61 18.66 3.18
CA THR A 113 -10.40 19.42 1.94
C THR A 113 -9.09 20.23 2.00
N CYS A 114 -8.30 20.19 0.93
CA CYS A 114 -7.11 21.06 0.79
C CYS A 114 -7.54 22.53 0.67
N GLN A 115 -6.88 23.44 1.39
CA GLN A 115 -7.23 24.86 1.35
C GLN A 115 -6.74 25.59 0.08
N SER A 116 -5.82 24.97 -0.68
CA SER A 116 -5.22 25.56 -1.88
C SER A 116 -5.87 25.10 -3.17
N CYS A 117 -6.15 23.80 -3.31
CA CYS A 117 -6.74 23.23 -4.52
C CYS A 117 -8.15 22.63 -4.32
N PHE A 118 -8.70 22.70 -3.11
CA PHE A 118 -10.06 22.23 -2.78
C PHE A 118 -10.34 20.73 -3.03
N GLN A 119 -9.31 19.92 -3.31
CA GLN A 119 -9.42 18.47 -3.42
C GLN A 119 -9.48 17.79 -2.05
N GLN A 120 -10.15 16.63 -1.97
CA GLN A 120 -10.19 15.80 -0.77
C GLN A 120 -8.85 15.07 -0.54
N ILE A 121 -8.31 15.18 0.67
CA ILE A 121 -7.05 14.56 1.10
C ILE A 121 -7.23 13.89 2.47
N HIS A 122 -6.43 12.90 2.82
CA HIS A 122 -6.51 12.24 4.14
C HIS A 122 -6.35 13.25 5.30
N ARG A 123 -7.13 13.14 6.40
CA ARG A 123 -7.14 14.09 7.56
C ARG A 123 -5.73 14.45 8.04
N ASN A 124 -4.84 13.45 8.05
CA ASN A 124 -3.49 13.56 8.58
C ASN A 124 -2.41 13.77 7.51
N ALA A 125 -2.79 14.03 6.24
CA ALA A 125 -1.82 14.32 5.19
C ALA A 125 -1.03 15.60 5.52
N PRO A 126 0.32 15.55 5.59
CA PRO A 126 1.16 16.71 5.90
C PRO A 126 1.22 17.70 4.73
N ILE A 127 1.06 17.20 3.51
CA ILE A 127 1.11 17.93 2.24
C ILE A 127 -0.02 17.43 1.34
N CYS A 128 -0.58 18.30 0.50
CA CYS A 128 -1.53 17.87 -0.51
C CYS A 128 -0.80 17.09 -1.63
N PRO A 129 -1.20 15.85 -1.98
CA PRO A 129 -0.57 15.11 -3.07
C PRO A 129 -0.79 15.78 -4.44
N MET A 130 -1.88 16.54 -4.60
CA MET A 130 -2.22 17.19 -5.87
C MET A 130 -1.43 18.49 -6.10
N CYS A 131 -1.42 19.40 -5.12
CA CYS A 131 -0.85 20.75 -5.31
C CYS A 131 0.42 21.01 -4.49
N LYS A 132 0.90 20.01 -3.73
CA LYS A 132 2.09 20.11 -2.86
C LYS A 132 2.02 21.23 -1.80
N SER A 133 0.84 21.82 -1.58
CA SER A 133 0.65 22.83 -0.55
C SER A 133 0.61 22.18 0.83
N LYS A 134 1.27 22.79 1.83
CA LYS A 134 1.23 22.31 3.22
C LYS A 134 -0.20 22.34 3.74
N SER A 135 -0.65 21.23 4.33
CA SER A 135 -1.94 21.22 4.99
C SER A 135 -1.79 21.80 6.41
N ARG A 136 -2.53 22.87 6.71
CA ARG A 136 -2.60 23.40 8.07
C ARG A 136 -3.70 22.69 8.84
N SER A 137 -3.37 22.13 10.01
CA SER A 137 -4.39 21.63 10.94
C SER A 137 -5.20 22.80 11.49
N LYS A 138 -6.53 22.69 11.49
CA LYS A 138 -7.43 23.72 12.06
C LYS A 138 -7.39 23.80 13.58
N ASN A 139 -6.69 22.89 14.27
CA ASN A 139 -6.55 22.95 15.72
C ASN A 139 -5.31 23.79 16.07
N PRO A 140 -5.45 25.05 16.53
CA PRO A 140 -4.32 25.80 17.03
C PRO A 140 -3.67 25.04 18.19
N LYS A 141 -2.34 24.95 18.20
CA LYS A 141 -1.62 24.38 19.35
C LYS A 141 -1.98 25.24 20.56
N LYS A 142 -2.42 24.60 21.66
CA LYS A 142 -2.68 25.28 22.93
C LYS A 142 -1.50 26.22 23.23
N PRO A 143 -1.73 27.51 23.53
CA PRO A 143 -0.65 28.39 23.94
C PRO A 143 0.04 27.78 25.15
N LYS A 144 1.36 27.60 25.09
CA LYS A 144 2.16 27.23 26.27
C LYS A 144 2.04 28.40 27.25
N LYS A 145 1.58 28.16 28.48
CA LYS A 145 1.76 29.13 29.57
C LYS A 145 3.26 29.42 29.68
N LYS A 146 3.66 30.68 29.55
CA LYS A 146 4.98 31.14 30.02
C LYS A 146 4.89 31.19 31.55
N GLU A 147 5.78 30.48 32.23
CA GLU A 147 6.20 30.84 33.59
C GLU A 147 7.17 32.01 33.51
#